data_AF-A0A793D041-F1
#
_entry.id   AF-A0A793D041-F1
#
_cell.length_a   1.000
_cell.length_b   1.000
_cell.length_c   1.000
_cell.angle_alpha   90.00
_cell.angle_beta   90.00
_cell.angle_gamma   90.00
#
_symmetry.space_group_name_H-M   'P 1'
#
loop_
_entity.id
_entity.type
_entity.pdbx_description
1 polymer ?
#
loop_
_entity_poly.entity_id
_entity_poly.type
_entity_poly.pdbx_seq_one_letter_code
_entity_poly.pdbx_strand_id
1 'polypeptide(L)'
;KQDRGGNRYSAVDLNSSKYGYYEKVGGGFYRYIESFNPISSETPNKIVYKGESVDLTKEPNSELYSGRYSINNKQVNVYFFRDADGTFYKSEGLHGGGVIRYIDKPYSQLREGDIGYDEDLLDIYDDSPVLEDTLPALSSEIVPTPEHSIKQIYSKIKEGHIELSDSDIILCRGTTGIQAENIVEYKTAGGLPDSNPNVKAPDEYMAQQQVRIGRILPEYTSDLSVADRFSREHYLIVVKVKAKYITRGSVTESGWVIDKTAPVEPLAIIDRTFGMKENISMVNASK
;
A
#
# COMPACT_ATOMS: atom_id res chain seq x y z
N LYS A 1 23.03 24.12 17.91
CA LYS A 1 23.45 23.00 18.80
C LYS A 1 23.47 21.75 17.94
N GLN A 2 24.59 21.01 17.99
CA GLN A 2 24.96 19.90 17.11
C GLN A 2 23.84 18.90 16.84
N ASP A 3 23.67 18.63 15.55
CA ASP A 3 22.94 17.52 14.95
C ASP A 3 23.60 16.21 15.40
N ARG A 4 22.83 15.35 16.08
CA ARG A 4 23.28 14.02 16.52
C ARG A 4 22.51 12.99 15.70
N GLY A 5 23.28 12.25 14.90
CA GLY A 5 22.80 11.35 13.86
C GLY A 5 21.83 10.26 14.33
N GLY A 6 20.84 10.07 13.48
CA GLY A 6 19.90 8.96 13.40
C GLY A 6 19.06 9.20 12.15
N ASN A 7 18.79 8.18 11.34
CA ASN A 7 18.08 8.25 10.07
C ASN A 7 16.60 8.63 10.28
N ARG A 8 16.34 9.86 10.74
CA ARG A 8 15.01 10.40 11.02
C ARG A 8 14.52 11.18 9.82
N TYR A 9 13.62 10.59 9.03
CA TYR A 9 12.98 11.28 7.92
C TYR A 9 11.79 12.10 8.44
N SER A 10 11.54 13.29 7.88
CA SER A 10 10.38 14.12 8.25
C SER A 10 9.35 14.11 7.12
N ALA A 11 8.08 13.79 7.41
CA ALA A 11 6.98 14.10 6.50
C ALA A 11 6.41 15.47 6.84
N VAL A 12 6.30 16.30 5.80
CA VAL A 12 5.64 17.60 5.81
C VAL A 12 4.45 17.51 4.86
N ASP A 13 3.29 18.01 5.28
CA ASP A 13 2.17 18.22 4.37
C ASP A 13 2.36 19.51 3.53
N LEU A 14 1.45 19.73 2.58
CA LEU A 14 1.41 20.93 1.72
C LEU A 14 1.27 22.25 2.50
N ASN A 15 0.90 22.20 3.78
CA ASN A 15 0.79 23.35 4.68
C ASN A 15 1.99 23.49 5.64
N SER A 16 3.08 22.76 5.39
CA SER A 16 4.31 22.79 6.19
C SER A 16 4.14 22.39 7.67
N SER A 17 3.08 21.67 8.00
CA SER A 17 2.88 21.15 9.36
C SER A 17 3.69 19.85 9.55
N LYS A 18 4.52 19.79 10.59
CA LYS A 18 5.38 18.63 10.89
C LYS A 18 4.54 17.54 11.59
N TYR A 19 4.38 16.38 10.96
CA TYR A 19 3.56 15.27 11.51
C TYR A 19 4.36 14.12 12.15
N GLY A 20 5.68 14.25 12.27
CA GLY A 20 6.51 13.30 13.00
C GLY A 20 7.79 12.91 12.26
N TYR A 21 8.55 12.03 12.91
CA TYR A 21 9.81 11.48 12.43
C TYR A 21 9.61 10.00 12.09
N TYR A 22 10.30 9.48 11.07
CA TYR A 22 10.36 8.05 10.73
C TYR A 22 11.77 7.52 10.98
N GLU A 23 11.90 6.30 11.51
CA GLU A 23 13.19 5.63 11.65
C GLU A 23 13.15 4.30 10.88
N LYS A 24 14.17 4.05 10.05
CA LYS A 24 14.35 2.74 9.37
C LYS A 24 14.83 1.76 10.44
N VAL A 25 14.00 0.80 10.82
CA VAL A 25 14.36 -0.28 11.75
C VAL A 25 14.19 -1.61 11.02
N GLY A 26 15.31 -2.30 10.74
CA GLY A 26 15.31 -3.49 9.88
C GLY A 26 14.92 -3.17 8.43
N GLY A 27 14.15 -4.07 7.80
CA GLY A 27 13.68 -3.97 6.41
C GLY A 27 12.40 -3.15 6.19
N GLY A 28 11.87 -2.46 7.21
CA GLY A 28 10.58 -1.78 7.15
C GLY A 28 10.61 -0.30 7.58
N PHE A 29 9.57 0.44 7.18
CA PHE A 29 9.29 1.82 7.61
C PHE A 29 8.13 1.82 8.60
N TYR A 30 8.33 2.41 9.78
CA TYR A 30 7.30 2.50 10.83
C TYR A 30 6.95 3.95 11.13
N ARG A 31 5.64 4.22 11.36
CA ARG A 31 5.14 5.55 11.71
C ARG A 31 5.06 5.71 13.24
N TYR A 32 5.57 6.82 13.76
CA TYR A 32 5.44 7.21 15.17
C TYR A 32 4.09 7.94 15.33
N ILE A 33 3.01 7.22 15.67
CA ILE A 33 1.64 7.76 15.67
C ILE A 33 1.26 8.34 17.04
N GLU A 34 1.68 7.68 18.12
CA GLU A 34 1.27 8.04 19.47
C GLU A 34 2.39 7.67 20.46
N SER A 35 2.73 8.61 21.36
CA SER A 35 3.80 8.45 22.34
C SER A 35 3.24 8.15 23.73
N PHE A 36 3.92 7.28 24.47
CA PHE A 36 3.55 6.82 25.79
C PHE A 36 4.75 6.86 26.72
N ASN A 37 4.63 7.64 27.79
CA ASN A 37 5.65 7.65 28.82
C ASN A 37 5.49 6.45 29.75
N PRO A 38 6.61 5.90 30.28
CA PRO A 38 6.54 4.95 31.37
C PRO A 38 5.73 5.52 32.54
N ILE A 39 4.94 4.68 33.20
CA ILE A 39 4.13 5.07 34.38
C ILE A 39 5.03 5.58 35.50
N SER A 40 6.23 5.02 35.63
CA SER A 40 7.23 5.46 36.60
C SER A 40 8.63 5.03 36.15
N SER A 41 9.66 5.63 36.77
CA SER A 41 11.05 5.20 36.62
C SER A 41 11.33 3.81 37.19
N GLU A 42 10.50 3.34 38.14
CA GLU A 42 10.62 2.00 38.76
C GLU A 42 10.05 0.90 37.86
N THR A 43 9.12 1.24 36.97
CA THR A 43 8.50 0.33 35.99
C THR A 43 8.71 0.85 34.57
N PRO A 44 9.95 0.82 34.06
CA PRO A 44 10.33 1.51 32.83
C PRO A 44 9.74 0.93 31.55
N ASN A 45 9.09 -0.24 31.62
CA ASN A 45 8.43 -0.90 30.50
C ASN A 45 6.90 -0.99 30.68
N LYS A 46 6.32 -0.19 31.59
CA LYS A 46 4.88 -0.19 31.83
C LYS A 46 4.29 1.15 31.39
N ILE A 47 3.24 1.11 30.58
CA ILE A 47 2.59 2.31 30.03
C ILE A 47 1.09 2.30 30.30
N VAL A 48 0.44 3.46 30.18
CA VAL A 48 -1.03 3.56 30.09
C VAL A 48 -1.42 3.61 28.62
N TYR A 49 -2.08 2.55 28.13
CA TYR A 49 -2.56 2.46 26.76
C TYR A 49 -4.07 2.25 26.75
N LYS A 50 -4.81 3.16 26.10
CA LYS A 50 -6.29 3.17 26.06
C LYS A 50 -6.96 3.08 27.44
N GLY A 51 -6.32 3.67 28.46
CA GLY A 51 -6.82 3.66 29.84
C GLY A 51 -6.47 2.42 30.65
N GLU A 52 -5.82 1.41 30.05
CA GLU A 52 -5.34 0.22 30.73
C GLU A 52 -3.82 0.28 30.97
N SER A 53 -3.36 -0.37 32.02
CA SER A 53 -1.92 -0.52 32.28
C SER A 53 -1.40 -1.73 31.52
N VAL A 54 -0.42 -1.51 30.63
CA VAL A 54 0.16 -2.55 29.77
C VAL A 54 1.64 -2.72 30.09
N ASP A 55 2.03 -3.95 30.42
CA ASP A 55 3.43 -4.36 30.57
C ASP A 55 4.02 -4.73 29.21
N LEU A 56 5.15 -4.11 28.87
CA LEU A 56 5.84 -4.28 27.60
C LEU A 56 7.09 -5.15 27.75
N THR A 57 7.26 -6.10 26.83
CA THR A 57 8.41 -7.02 26.77
C THR A 57 9.18 -6.81 25.47
N LYS A 58 10.50 -6.65 25.54
CA LYS A 58 11.34 -6.53 24.33
C LYS A 58 11.30 -7.85 23.55
N GLU A 59 10.98 -7.78 22.26
CA GLU A 59 10.96 -8.93 21.37
C GLU A 59 12.39 -9.44 21.11
N PRO A 60 12.63 -10.76 21.07
CA PRO A 60 13.95 -11.30 20.76
C PRO A 60 14.46 -10.83 19.40
N ASN A 61 15.72 -10.41 19.33
CA ASN A 61 16.38 -9.95 18.09
C ASN A 61 15.67 -8.80 17.36
N SER A 62 14.92 -7.96 18.09
CA SER A 62 14.17 -6.83 17.53
C SER A 62 14.25 -5.60 18.45
N GLU A 63 14.04 -4.40 17.89
CA GLU A 63 13.87 -3.16 18.66
C GLU A 63 12.41 -2.92 19.08
N LEU A 64 11.52 -3.86 18.78
CA LEU A 64 10.13 -3.84 19.19
C LEU A 64 9.95 -4.31 20.64
N TYR A 65 8.97 -3.70 21.28
CA TYR A 65 8.41 -4.10 22.56
C TYR A 65 6.95 -4.48 22.34
N SER A 66 6.52 -5.64 22.81
CA SER A 66 5.13 -6.07 22.73
C SER A 66 4.44 -6.07 24.09
N GLY A 67 3.15 -5.80 24.09
CA GLY A 67 2.26 -5.94 25.24
C GLY A 67 0.92 -6.53 24.83
N ARG A 68 0.09 -6.85 25.81
CA ARG A 68 -1.29 -7.30 25.57
C ARG A 68 -2.27 -6.36 26.24
N TYR A 69 -3.35 -6.03 25.55
CA TYR A 69 -4.46 -5.28 26.10
C TYR A 69 -5.80 -5.93 25.71
N SER A 70 -6.85 -5.64 26.47
CA SER A 70 -8.17 -6.23 26.24
C SER A 70 -9.05 -5.30 25.41
N ILE A 71 -9.67 -5.83 24.36
CA ILE A 71 -10.75 -5.17 23.63
C ILE A 71 -11.89 -6.15 23.43
N ASN A 72 -13.11 -5.79 23.86
CA ASN A 72 -14.29 -6.65 23.79
C ASN A 72 -14.07 -8.07 24.35
N ASN A 73 -13.39 -8.18 25.50
CA ASN A 73 -12.99 -9.44 26.15
C ASN A 73 -12.04 -10.33 25.32
N LYS A 74 -11.36 -9.78 24.31
CA LYS A 74 -10.30 -10.45 23.56
C LYS A 74 -8.95 -9.79 23.84
N GLN A 75 -7.94 -10.60 24.09
CA GLN A 75 -6.55 -10.14 24.24
C GLN A 75 -5.94 -9.89 22.87
N VAL A 76 -5.37 -8.71 22.68
CA VAL A 76 -4.73 -8.29 21.43
C VAL A 76 -3.29 -7.86 21.72
N ASN A 77 -2.36 -8.31 20.88
CA ASN A 77 -0.98 -7.86 20.96
C ASN A 77 -0.86 -6.43 20.41
N VAL A 78 -0.08 -5.61 21.10
CA VAL A 78 0.30 -4.26 20.69
C VAL A 78 1.81 -4.18 20.68
N TYR A 79 2.36 -3.40 19.77
CA TYR A 79 3.78 -3.29 19.57
C TYR A 79 4.21 -1.82 19.68
N PHE A 80 5.40 -1.58 20.20
CA PHE A 80 5.97 -0.25 20.43
C PHE A 80 7.47 -0.24 20.14
N PHE A 81 7.99 0.89 19.68
CA PHE A 81 9.42 1.21 19.77
C PHE A 81 9.70 1.97 21.06
N ARG A 82 10.94 1.93 21.52
CA ARG A 82 11.40 2.71 22.67
C ARG A 82 12.56 3.61 22.25
N ASP A 83 12.41 4.92 22.43
CA ASP A 83 13.50 5.86 22.18
C ASP A 83 14.49 5.90 23.36
N ALA A 84 15.65 6.52 23.14
CA ALA A 84 16.74 6.61 24.10
C ALA A 84 16.37 7.32 25.41
N ASP A 85 15.33 8.17 25.38
CA ASP A 85 14.78 8.85 26.56
C ASP A 85 13.80 7.98 27.36
N GLY A 86 13.50 6.77 26.87
CA GLY A 86 12.60 5.82 27.49
C GLY A 86 11.14 5.94 27.06
N THR A 87 10.79 6.89 26.19
CA THR A 87 9.45 7.08 25.64
C THR A 87 9.11 5.93 24.69
N PHE A 88 7.91 5.38 24.82
CA PHE A 88 7.39 4.37 23.90
C PHE A 88 6.58 5.01 22.77
N TYR A 89 6.70 4.47 21.58
CA TYR A 89 5.94 4.90 20.41
C TYR A 89 5.24 3.71 19.81
N LYS A 90 3.92 3.80 19.67
CA LYS A 90 3.13 2.68 19.13
C LYS A 90 3.63 2.35 17.72
N SER A 91 4.11 1.13 17.54
CA SER A 91 4.43 0.58 16.24
C SER A 91 3.16 -0.06 15.70
N GLU A 92 2.41 0.70 14.92
CA GLU A 92 1.40 0.11 14.07
C GLU A 92 2.10 -0.44 12.83
N GLY A 93 2.27 -1.76 12.77
CA GLY A 93 2.08 -2.42 11.47
C GLY A 93 0.62 -2.14 11.09
N LEU A 94 0.37 -1.72 9.84
CA LEU A 94 -0.94 -1.25 9.41
C LEU A 94 -2.05 -2.27 9.69
N HIS A 95 -2.70 -2.11 10.83
CA HIS A 95 -3.99 -2.67 11.13
C HIS A 95 -4.84 -1.49 11.58
N GLY A 96 -5.50 -0.86 10.61
CA GLY A 96 -6.45 0.23 10.86
C GLY A 96 -6.30 1.48 9.99
N GLY A 97 -6.44 1.35 8.66
CA GLY A 97 -7.25 2.32 7.91
C GLY A 97 -6.55 3.47 7.17
N GLY A 98 -5.29 3.31 6.75
CA GLY A 98 -4.62 4.27 5.87
C GLY A 98 -3.93 3.59 4.69
N VAL A 99 -3.78 4.31 3.58
CA VAL A 99 -3.06 3.84 2.39
C VAL A 99 -1.56 3.72 2.70
N ILE A 100 -0.94 2.58 2.39
CA ILE A 100 0.52 2.41 2.43
C ILE A 100 1.16 3.36 1.44
N ARG A 101 2.15 4.13 1.88
CA ARG A 101 2.93 5.01 1.01
C ARG A 101 4.38 4.58 1.07
N TYR A 102 4.92 4.13 -0.06
CA TYR A 102 6.31 3.67 -0.16
C TYR A 102 7.02 4.41 -1.30
N ILE A 103 8.27 4.80 -1.06
CA ILE A 103 9.14 5.39 -2.08
C ILE A 103 10.12 4.31 -2.48
N ASP A 104 10.04 3.91 -3.73
CA ASP A 104 10.83 2.84 -4.29
C ASP A 104 12.28 3.27 -4.53
N LYS A 105 13.17 2.29 -4.53
CA LYS A 105 14.59 2.47 -4.79
C LYS A 105 14.99 1.63 -5.99
N PRO A 106 15.69 2.23 -6.97
CA PRO A 106 16.22 1.44 -8.05
C PRO A 106 17.35 0.53 -7.54
N TYR A 107 17.69 -0.51 -8.29
CA TYR A 107 18.77 -1.45 -7.94
C TYR A 107 20.07 -0.75 -7.54
N SER A 108 20.47 0.29 -8.29
CA SER A 108 21.64 1.13 -8.01
C SER A 108 21.68 1.82 -6.63
N GLN A 109 20.55 1.90 -5.92
CA GLN A 109 20.47 2.46 -4.56
C GLN A 109 20.34 1.42 -3.46
N LEU A 110 20.21 0.14 -3.82
CA LEU A 110 20.16 -0.96 -2.86
C LEU A 110 21.55 -1.23 -2.29
N ARG A 111 21.58 -1.72 -1.06
CA ARG A 111 22.81 -2.11 -0.34
C ARG A 111 22.69 -3.55 0.13
N GLU A 112 23.83 -4.19 0.37
CA GLU A 112 23.85 -5.54 0.95
C GLU A 112 22.94 -5.62 2.19
N GLY A 113 22.00 -6.56 2.17
CA GLY A 113 20.97 -6.74 3.19
C GLY A 113 19.64 -6.01 2.94
N ASP A 114 19.54 -5.14 1.94
CA ASP A 114 18.25 -4.66 1.42
C ASP A 114 17.55 -5.78 0.63
N ILE A 115 16.21 -5.77 0.64
CA ILE A 115 15.38 -6.74 -0.10
C ILE A 115 15.61 -6.56 -1.61
N GLY A 116 15.88 -7.67 -2.31
CA GLY A 116 16.17 -7.68 -3.75
C GLY A 116 17.52 -7.07 -4.14
N TYR A 117 18.44 -6.91 -3.19
CA TYR A 117 19.82 -6.55 -3.49
C TYR A 117 20.49 -7.65 -4.34
N ASP A 118 21.03 -7.24 -5.49
CA ASP A 118 21.84 -8.04 -6.38
C ASP A 118 23.03 -7.19 -6.86
N GLU A 119 24.25 -7.69 -6.66
CA GLU A 119 25.48 -6.97 -7.02
C GLU A 119 25.61 -6.76 -8.53
N ASP A 120 25.00 -7.64 -9.33
CA ASP A 120 25.06 -7.59 -10.80
C ASP A 120 24.08 -6.56 -11.39
N LEU A 121 23.17 -5.99 -10.59
CA LEU A 121 22.12 -5.05 -11.04
C LEU A 121 22.36 -3.61 -10.57
N LEU A 122 23.46 -3.32 -9.87
CA LEU A 122 23.71 -2.02 -9.25
C LEU A 122 23.97 -0.88 -10.25
N ASP A 123 24.10 -1.15 -11.54
CA ASP A 123 24.17 -0.16 -12.61
C ASP A 123 22.79 0.22 -13.20
N ILE A 124 21.71 -0.37 -12.70
CA ILE A 124 20.33 -0.09 -13.13
C ILE A 124 19.73 1.02 -12.23
N TYR A 125 19.36 2.14 -12.84
CA TYR A 125 18.86 3.35 -12.16
C TYR A 125 17.36 3.58 -12.32
N ASP A 126 16.75 2.86 -13.24
CA ASP A 126 15.38 3.05 -13.70
C ASP A 126 14.52 1.81 -13.45
N ASP A 127 15.01 0.82 -12.71
CA ASP A 127 14.29 -0.40 -12.34
C ASP A 127 14.59 -0.86 -10.91
N SER A 128 13.73 -1.72 -10.35
CA SER A 128 13.76 -2.12 -8.94
C SER A 128 13.15 -3.53 -8.73
N PRO A 129 13.45 -4.20 -7.61
CA PRO A 129 12.82 -5.47 -7.24
C PRO A 129 11.45 -5.33 -6.54
N VAL A 130 10.80 -4.16 -6.63
CA VAL A 130 9.71 -3.81 -5.71
C VAL A 130 8.49 -4.71 -5.80
N LEU A 131 8.09 -5.15 -6.99
CA LEU A 131 6.87 -5.96 -7.15
C LEU A 131 7.08 -7.45 -6.86
N GLU A 132 8.30 -7.95 -6.98
CA GLU A 132 8.62 -9.36 -6.73
C GLU A 132 8.86 -9.60 -5.24
N ASP A 133 9.72 -8.79 -4.62
CA ASP A 133 10.21 -9.04 -3.27
C ASP A 133 9.69 -8.06 -2.23
N THR A 134 9.57 -6.78 -2.59
CA THR A 134 9.25 -5.72 -1.61
C THR A 134 7.76 -5.65 -1.30
N LEU A 135 6.89 -5.79 -2.30
CA LEU A 135 5.44 -5.68 -2.14
C LEU A 135 4.88 -6.70 -1.12
N PRO A 136 5.23 -8.00 -1.18
CA PRO A 136 4.81 -8.98 -0.17
C PRO A 136 5.41 -8.70 1.22
N ALA A 137 6.63 -8.14 1.27
CA ALA A 137 7.30 -7.79 2.52
C ALA A 137 6.68 -6.55 3.20
N LEU A 138 6.13 -5.61 2.43
CA LEU A 138 5.41 -4.45 2.93
C LEU A 138 4.09 -4.85 3.62
N SER A 139 3.30 -5.71 2.96
CA SER A 139 2.09 -6.32 3.56
C SER A 139 1.55 -7.43 2.67
N SER A 140 1.10 -8.54 3.27
CA SER A 140 0.34 -9.56 2.53
C SER A 140 -1.01 -9.06 2.03
N GLU A 141 -1.56 -7.97 2.60
CA GLU A 141 -2.86 -7.41 2.21
C GLU A 141 -2.81 -6.61 0.91
N ILE A 142 -1.62 -6.29 0.40
CA ILE A 142 -1.44 -5.54 -0.86
C ILE A 142 -0.96 -6.41 -2.02
N VAL A 143 -0.92 -7.72 -1.81
CA VAL A 143 -0.63 -8.69 -2.87
C VAL A 143 -1.89 -8.89 -3.72
N PRO A 144 -1.82 -8.74 -5.05
CA PRO A 144 -2.96 -8.93 -5.92
C PRO A 144 -3.61 -10.30 -5.76
N THR A 145 -4.93 -10.33 -5.86
CA THR A 145 -5.67 -11.60 -5.87
C THR A 145 -5.23 -12.43 -7.09
N PRO A 146 -4.89 -13.71 -6.93
CA PRO A 146 -4.46 -14.54 -8.04
C PRO A 146 -5.51 -14.57 -9.16
N GLU A 147 -5.05 -14.36 -10.39
CA GLU A 147 -5.87 -14.28 -11.60
C GLU A 147 -6.87 -15.45 -11.76
N HIS A 148 -6.45 -16.67 -11.41
CA HIS A 148 -7.33 -17.84 -11.49
C HIS A 148 -8.50 -17.75 -10.49
N SER A 149 -8.28 -17.20 -9.29
CA SER A 149 -9.32 -16.97 -8.29
C SER A 149 -10.31 -15.92 -8.75
N ILE A 150 -9.82 -14.83 -9.35
CA ILE A 150 -10.68 -13.77 -9.90
C ILE A 150 -11.56 -14.34 -11.02
N LYS A 151 -10.98 -15.09 -11.96
CA LYS A 151 -11.72 -15.77 -13.05
C LYS A 151 -12.80 -16.71 -12.50
N GLN A 152 -12.51 -17.49 -11.47
CA GLN A 152 -13.48 -18.38 -10.85
C GLN A 152 -14.65 -17.62 -10.21
N ILE A 153 -14.37 -16.56 -9.45
CA ILE A 153 -15.40 -15.69 -8.86
C ILE A 153 -16.28 -15.09 -9.96
N TYR A 154 -15.64 -14.52 -10.99
CA TYR A 154 -16.32 -13.87 -12.10
C TYR A 154 -17.23 -14.83 -12.89
N SER A 155 -16.76 -16.04 -13.20
CA SER A 155 -17.57 -17.05 -13.87
C SER A 155 -18.77 -17.48 -13.03
N LYS A 156 -18.59 -17.72 -11.72
CA LYS A 156 -19.70 -18.11 -10.84
C LYS A 156 -20.76 -17.02 -10.73
N ILE A 157 -20.38 -15.74 -10.68
CA ILE A 157 -21.35 -14.63 -10.67
C ILE A 157 -22.19 -14.66 -11.96
N LYS A 158 -21.57 -14.91 -13.12
CA LYS A 158 -22.29 -15.06 -14.40
C LYS A 158 -23.22 -16.27 -14.44
N GLU A 159 -22.88 -17.33 -13.72
CA GLU A 159 -23.72 -18.53 -13.55
C GLU A 159 -24.87 -18.32 -12.55
N GLY A 160 -24.94 -17.17 -11.89
CA GLY A 160 -26.03 -16.79 -10.97
C GLY A 160 -25.67 -16.82 -9.49
N HIS A 161 -24.40 -17.08 -9.13
CA HIS A 161 -23.91 -17.04 -7.74
C HIS A 161 -23.68 -15.60 -7.27
N ILE A 162 -24.77 -14.86 -7.10
CA ILE A 162 -24.74 -13.44 -6.74
C ILE A 162 -24.10 -13.17 -5.37
N GLU A 163 -24.07 -14.15 -4.46
CA GLU A 163 -23.45 -14.05 -3.14
C GLU A 163 -21.95 -13.72 -3.21
N LEU A 164 -21.30 -14.05 -4.33
CA LEU A 164 -19.88 -13.77 -4.57
C LEU A 164 -19.63 -12.33 -5.05
N SER A 165 -20.70 -11.56 -5.33
CA SER A 165 -20.61 -10.19 -5.84
C SER A 165 -19.91 -9.21 -4.90
N ASP A 166 -19.97 -9.48 -3.59
CA ASP A 166 -19.31 -8.68 -2.55
C ASP A 166 -17.94 -9.26 -2.10
N SER A 167 -17.40 -10.24 -2.85
CA SER A 167 -16.03 -10.72 -2.65
C SER A 167 -15.03 -9.60 -2.91
N ASP A 168 -14.06 -9.46 -2.02
CA ASP A 168 -12.96 -8.50 -2.17
C ASP A 168 -11.90 -9.05 -3.12
N ILE A 169 -11.46 -8.20 -4.04
CA ILE A 169 -10.45 -8.48 -5.05
C ILE A 169 -9.40 -7.38 -4.98
N ILE A 170 -8.13 -7.75 -4.88
CA ILE A 170 -7.00 -6.83 -4.84
C ILE A 170 -6.38 -6.78 -6.24
N LEU A 171 -6.23 -5.57 -6.79
CA LEU A 171 -5.67 -5.33 -8.10
C LEU A 171 -4.64 -4.19 -8.08
N CYS A 172 -3.71 -4.24 -9.01
CA CYS A 172 -2.66 -3.25 -9.23
C CYS A 172 -2.94 -2.40 -10.47
N ARG A 173 -2.39 -1.19 -10.50
CA ARG A 173 -2.35 -0.34 -11.69
C ARG A 173 -1.15 0.59 -11.64
N GLY A 174 -0.34 0.58 -12.70
CA GLY A 174 0.58 1.70 -12.94
C GLY A 174 -0.22 2.93 -13.35
N THR A 175 0.13 4.12 -12.88
CA THR A 175 -0.56 5.37 -13.23
C THR A 175 0.30 6.59 -12.87
N THR A 176 -0.16 7.80 -13.19
CA THR A 176 0.58 9.00 -12.81
C THR A 176 0.43 9.33 -11.33
N GLY A 177 1.36 10.08 -10.74
CA GLY A 177 1.28 10.46 -9.32
C GLY A 177 -0.03 11.18 -8.99
N ILE A 178 -0.42 12.17 -9.81
CA ILE A 178 -1.69 12.90 -9.65
C ILE A 178 -2.89 11.95 -9.70
N GLN A 179 -2.89 10.98 -10.62
CA GLN A 179 -4.00 10.05 -10.77
C GLN A 179 -4.07 9.07 -9.60
N ALA A 180 -2.93 8.58 -9.10
CA ALA A 180 -2.87 7.74 -7.93
C ALA A 180 -3.39 8.49 -6.69
N GLU A 181 -3.00 9.75 -6.50
CA GLU A 181 -3.52 10.59 -5.41
C GLU A 181 -5.02 10.84 -5.53
N ASN A 182 -5.52 11.09 -6.74
CA ASN A 182 -6.96 11.23 -6.96
C ASN A 182 -7.73 9.94 -6.60
N ILE A 183 -7.18 8.76 -6.89
CA ILE A 183 -7.78 7.48 -6.49
C ILE A 183 -7.77 7.34 -4.96
N VAL A 184 -6.69 7.76 -4.29
CA VAL A 184 -6.59 7.76 -2.82
C VAL A 184 -7.61 8.70 -2.18
N GLU A 185 -7.69 9.93 -2.67
CA GLU A 185 -8.58 10.99 -2.14
C GLU A 185 -10.05 10.63 -2.34
N TYR A 186 -10.43 10.32 -3.58
CA TYR A 186 -11.84 10.14 -3.93
C TYR A 186 -12.34 8.71 -3.74
N LYS A 187 -11.44 7.74 -3.51
CA LYS A 187 -11.78 6.32 -3.30
C LYS A 187 -12.63 5.75 -4.41
N THR A 188 -12.34 6.14 -5.65
CA THR A 188 -12.98 5.64 -6.86
C THR A 188 -11.94 5.08 -7.83
N ALA A 189 -12.31 4.08 -8.61
CA ALA A 189 -11.38 3.40 -9.52
C ALA A 189 -10.75 4.33 -10.57
N GLY A 190 -11.45 5.41 -10.94
CA GLY A 190 -10.98 6.43 -11.86
C GLY A 190 -10.46 7.72 -11.20
N GLY A 191 -10.42 7.81 -9.87
CA GLY A 191 -10.01 9.04 -9.17
C GLY A 191 -10.94 10.23 -9.46
N LEU A 192 -12.25 9.98 -9.55
CA LEU A 192 -13.28 11.00 -9.69
C LEU A 192 -14.00 11.24 -8.35
N PRO A 193 -14.41 12.48 -8.03
CA PRO A 193 -15.09 12.82 -6.77
C PRO A 193 -16.46 12.16 -6.60
N ASP A 194 -17.11 11.77 -7.70
CA ASP A 194 -18.47 11.25 -7.71
C ASP A 194 -18.50 9.72 -7.52
N SER A 195 -18.21 9.25 -6.30
CA SER A 195 -18.30 7.82 -5.98
C SER A 195 -19.74 7.32 -6.09
N ASN A 196 -19.96 6.25 -6.87
CA ASN A 196 -21.26 5.65 -7.10
C ASN A 196 -21.28 4.17 -6.69
N PRO A 197 -21.70 3.83 -5.46
CA PRO A 197 -21.80 2.45 -4.99
C PRO A 197 -22.80 1.58 -5.78
N ASN A 198 -23.73 2.21 -6.51
CA ASN A 198 -24.75 1.51 -7.30
C ASN A 198 -24.37 1.40 -8.78
N VAL A 199 -23.16 1.83 -9.16
CA VAL A 199 -22.69 1.67 -10.54
C VAL A 199 -22.58 0.19 -10.88
N LYS A 200 -22.98 -0.17 -12.11
CA LYS A 200 -22.81 -1.53 -12.62
C LYS A 200 -21.38 -1.68 -13.14
N ALA A 201 -20.86 -2.90 -13.14
CA ALA A 201 -19.67 -3.20 -13.91
C ALA A 201 -19.88 -2.80 -15.39
N PRO A 202 -18.84 -2.28 -16.07
CA PRO A 202 -18.89 -2.05 -17.50
C PRO A 202 -19.33 -3.30 -18.26
N ASP A 203 -20.11 -3.16 -19.34
CA ASP A 203 -20.44 -4.34 -20.14
C ASP A 203 -19.23 -4.83 -20.97
N GLU A 204 -19.34 -6.03 -21.54
CA GLU A 204 -18.26 -6.61 -22.34
C GLU A 204 -17.90 -5.77 -23.57
N TYR A 205 -18.87 -5.03 -24.11
CA TYR A 205 -18.63 -4.15 -25.25
C TYR A 205 -17.75 -2.96 -24.83
N MET A 206 -18.05 -2.30 -23.70
CA MET A 206 -17.23 -1.24 -23.13
C MET A 206 -15.84 -1.73 -22.77
N ALA A 207 -15.71 -2.92 -22.19
CA ALA A 207 -14.42 -3.52 -21.88
C ALA A 207 -13.60 -3.77 -23.17
N GLN A 208 -14.22 -4.28 -24.23
CA GLN A 208 -13.56 -4.43 -25.54
C GLN A 208 -13.15 -3.09 -26.15
N GLN A 209 -13.98 -2.04 -26.04
CA GLN A 209 -13.60 -0.70 -26.49
C GLN A 209 -12.40 -0.17 -25.72
N GLN A 210 -12.38 -0.36 -24.39
CA GLN A 210 -11.24 0.00 -23.55
C GLN A 210 -9.96 -0.72 -23.99
N VAL A 211 -9.99 -2.03 -24.24
CA VAL A 211 -8.81 -2.78 -24.72
C VAL A 211 -8.34 -2.30 -26.09
N ARG A 212 -9.28 -1.98 -26.99
CA ARG A 212 -8.96 -1.60 -28.38
C ARG A 212 -8.44 -0.17 -28.51
N ILE A 213 -9.06 0.77 -27.80
CA ILE A 213 -8.83 2.21 -27.95
C ILE A 213 -7.91 2.72 -26.84
N GLY A 214 -7.97 2.11 -25.66
CA GLY A 214 -7.37 2.60 -24.43
C GLY A 214 -8.08 3.85 -23.90
N ARG A 215 -7.83 4.17 -22.62
CA ARG A 215 -8.18 5.47 -22.01
C ARG A 215 -9.68 5.82 -21.98
N ILE A 216 -10.56 4.83 -22.14
CA ILE A 216 -12.01 5.01 -21.99
C ILE A 216 -12.39 4.77 -20.53
N LEU A 217 -11.92 3.68 -19.95
CA LEU A 217 -12.15 3.25 -18.58
C LEU A 217 -10.82 2.90 -17.89
N PRO A 218 -10.75 3.00 -16.56
CA PRO A 218 -9.59 2.51 -15.84
C PRO A 218 -9.52 0.98 -15.96
N GLU A 219 -8.31 0.49 -16.21
CA GLU A 219 -8.01 -0.93 -16.29
C GLU A 219 -6.91 -1.23 -15.28
N TYR A 220 -7.18 -2.22 -14.44
CA TYR A 220 -6.28 -2.73 -13.41
C TYR A 220 -5.85 -4.15 -13.78
N THR A 221 -4.81 -4.66 -13.15
CA THR A 221 -4.28 -6.00 -13.42
C THR A 221 -4.01 -6.76 -12.13
N SER A 222 -4.13 -8.08 -12.18
CA SER A 222 -3.62 -8.99 -11.16
C SER A 222 -2.21 -9.50 -11.46
N ASP A 223 -1.65 -9.16 -12.62
CA ASP A 223 -0.33 -9.60 -13.07
C ASP A 223 0.73 -8.58 -12.64
N LEU A 224 1.65 -9.04 -11.78
CA LEU A 224 2.71 -8.20 -11.24
C LEU A 224 3.70 -7.76 -12.33
N SER A 225 3.96 -8.57 -13.36
CA SER A 225 4.86 -8.18 -14.45
C SER A 225 4.27 -7.04 -15.30
N VAL A 226 2.96 -7.06 -15.49
CA VAL A 226 2.21 -5.99 -16.15
C VAL A 226 2.23 -4.74 -15.28
N ALA A 227 1.88 -4.87 -14.00
CA ALA A 227 1.88 -3.78 -13.05
C ALA A 227 3.28 -3.12 -12.93
N ASP A 228 4.34 -3.92 -12.97
CA ASP A 228 5.72 -3.46 -12.94
C ASP A 228 6.03 -2.57 -14.15
N ARG A 229 5.86 -3.12 -15.35
CA ARG A 229 6.10 -2.40 -16.61
C ARG A 229 5.33 -1.08 -16.70
N PHE A 230 4.08 -1.05 -16.23
CA PHE A 230 3.22 0.12 -16.31
C PHE A 230 3.46 1.17 -15.20
N SER A 231 4.12 0.79 -14.10
CA SER A 231 4.39 1.68 -12.96
C SER A 231 5.83 2.17 -12.88
N ARG A 232 6.77 1.53 -13.56
CA ARG A 232 8.17 1.96 -13.66
C ARG A 232 8.27 3.41 -14.14
N GLU A 233 9.10 4.22 -13.46
CA GLU A 233 9.22 5.68 -13.64
C GLU A 233 7.95 6.50 -13.33
N HIS A 234 6.95 5.86 -12.73
CA HIS A 234 5.62 6.39 -12.43
C HIS A 234 5.19 5.97 -11.02
N TYR A 235 3.90 5.73 -10.81
CA TYR A 235 3.34 5.27 -9.55
C TYR A 235 2.60 3.95 -9.74
N LEU A 236 2.72 3.05 -8.76
CA LEU A 236 1.88 1.88 -8.63
C LEU A 236 0.80 2.16 -7.59
N ILE A 237 -0.48 1.98 -7.94
CA ILE A 237 -1.59 1.97 -7.00
C ILE A 237 -2.11 0.54 -6.84
N VAL A 238 -2.32 0.12 -5.59
CA VAL A 238 -2.98 -1.14 -5.23
C VAL A 238 -4.33 -0.80 -4.61
N VAL A 239 -5.39 -1.43 -5.10
CA VAL A 239 -6.76 -1.19 -4.63
C VAL A 239 -7.46 -2.51 -4.33
N LYS A 240 -8.36 -2.47 -3.35
CA LYS A 240 -9.36 -3.51 -3.11
C LYS A 240 -10.69 -3.06 -3.70
N VAL A 241 -11.33 -3.93 -4.46
CA VAL A 241 -12.60 -3.67 -5.13
C VAL A 241 -13.53 -4.88 -5.01
N LYS A 242 -14.84 -4.63 -4.98
CA LYS A 242 -15.84 -5.70 -4.99
C LYS A 242 -15.98 -6.33 -6.37
N ALA A 243 -16.16 -7.64 -6.42
CA ALA A 243 -16.30 -8.41 -7.67
C ALA A 243 -17.41 -7.91 -8.60
N LYS A 244 -18.48 -7.33 -8.06
CA LYS A 244 -19.58 -6.76 -8.86
C LYS A 244 -19.24 -5.54 -9.71
N TYR A 245 -18.07 -4.92 -9.51
CA TYR A 245 -17.66 -3.73 -10.25
C TYR A 245 -16.69 -4.03 -11.40
N ILE A 246 -16.17 -5.26 -11.50
CA ILE A 246 -15.14 -5.61 -12.48
C ILE A 246 -15.74 -6.33 -13.68
N THR A 247 -15.20 -6.03 -14.86
CA THR A 247 -15.44 -6.79 -16.09
C THR A 247 -14.12 -7.16 -16.71
N ARG A 248 -14.06 -8.35 -17.31
CA ARG A 248 -12.84 -8.84 -17.94
C ARG A 248 -12.40 -7.88 -19.06
N GLY A 249 -11.17 -7.37 -18.95
CA GLY A 249 -10.49 -6.55 -19.96
C GLY A 249 -9.47 -7.36 -20.75
N SER A 250 -8.27 -6.80 -20.89
CA SER A 250 -7.14 -7.35 -21.63
C SER A 250 -6.82 -8.78 -21.18
N VAL A 251 -6.96 -9.75 -22.09
CA VAL A 251 -6.71 -11.16 -21.77
C VAL A 251 -5.22 -11.39 -21.54
N THR A 252 -4.37 -10.77 -22.36
CA THR A 252 -2.91 -10.91 -22.34
C THR A 252 -2.27 -10.23 -21.15
N GLU A 253 -2.92 -9.21 -20.59
CA GLU A 253 -2.38 -8.42 -19.47
C GLU A 253 -3.11 -8.67 -18.15
N SER A 254 -3.91 -9.73 -18.09
CA SER A 254 -4.78 -10.05 -16.94
C SER A 254 -5.59 -8.83 -16.47
N GLY A 255 -6.10 -8.09 -17.45
CA GLY A 255 -6.77 -6.81 -17.27
C GLY A 255 -8.22 -6.95 -16.78
N TRP A 256 -8.60 -6.06 -15.89
CA TRP A 256 -9.93 -5.95 -15.30
C TRP A 256 -10.37 -4.49 -15.37
N VAL A 257 -11.41 -4.24 -16.16
CA VAL A 257 -11.97 -2.92 -16.41
C VAL A 257 -13.00 -2.60 -15.33
N ILE A 258 -12.93 -1.37 -14.83
CA ILE A 258 -13.80 -0.89 -13.75
C ILE A 258 -14.43 0.43 -14.20
N ASP A 259 -15.67 0.71 -13.79
CA ASP A 259 -16.24 2.03 -14.01
C ASP A 259 -15.46 3.10 -13.22
N LYS A 260 -15.26 4.28 -13.80
CA LYS A 260 -14.49 5.38 -13.18
C LYS A 260 -15.03 5.78 -11.80
N THR A 261 -16.34 5.67 -11.60
CA THR A 261 -17.05 6.08 -10.38
C THR A 261 -17.21 4.94 -9.37
N ALA A 262 -16.82 3.71 -9.72
CA ALA A 262 -16.96 2.58 -8.83
C ALA A 262 -16.11 2.77 -7.57
N PRO A 263 -16.66 2.47 -6.37
CA PRO A 263 -15.92 2.62 -5.13
C PRO A 263 -14.80 1.56 -5.04
N VAL A 264 -13.64 2.02 -4.58
CA VAL A 264 -12.49 1.17 -4.26
C VAL A 264 -11.96 1.54 -2.88
N GLU A 265 -11.27 0.61 -2.23
CA GLU A 265 -10.47 0.89 -1.04
C GLU A 265 -8.99 0.90 -1.47
N PRO A 266 -8.36 2.09 -1.56
CA PRO A 266 -6.94 2.19 -1.87
C PRO A 266 -6.12 1.58 -0.72
N LEU A 267 -5.18 0.70 -1.06
CA LEU A 267 -4.37 -0.04 -0.09
C LEU A 267 -2.92 0.41 -0.07
N ALA A 268 -2.34 0.69 -1.24
CA ALA A 268 -0.98 1.20 -1.35
C ALA A 268 -0.82 2.14 -2.55
N ILE A 269 0.07 3.13 -2.40
CA ILE A 269 0.67 3.92 -3.47
C ILE A 269 2.19 3.81 -3.33
N ILE A 270 2.85 3.41 -4.41
CA ILE A 270 4.30 3.27 -4.48
C ILE A 270 4.83 4.24 -5.51
N ASP A 271 5.66 5.18 -5.08
CA ASP A 271 6.38 6.11 -5.96
C ASP A 271 7.59 5.40 -6.55
N ARG A 272 7.56 5.16 -7.86
CA ARG A 272 8.62 4.51 -8.65
C ARG A 272 9.27 5.48 -9.63
N THR A 273 9.22 6.78 -9.33
CA THR A 273 9.93 7.81 -10.12
C THR A 273 11.42 7.81 -9.87
N PHE A 274 11.89 7.10 -8.83
CA PHE A 274 13.29 7.02 -8.42
C PHE A 274 13.94 8.39 -8.15
N GLY A 275 13.12 9.37 -7.75
CA GLY A 275 13.54 10.75 -7.51
C GLY A 275 13.68 11.61 -8.77
N MET A 276 13.34 11.06 -9.94
CA MET A 276 13.33 11.76 -11.22
C MET A 276 11.99 12.47 -11.45
N LYS A 277 11.99 13.47 -12.35
CA LYS A 277 10.75 14.14 -12.73
C LYS A 277 9.89 13.18 -13.54
N GLU A 278 8.67 12.90 -13.06
CA GLU A 278 7.71 12.03 -13.75
C GLU A 278 7.41 12.53 -15.17
N ASN A 279 7.53 11.62 -16.16
CA ASN A 279 7.19 11.92 -17.54
C ASN A 279 5.70 11.72 -17.82
N ILE A 280 4.88 12.69 -17.43
CA ILE A 280 3.41 12.68 -17.63
C ILE A 280 2.93 12.63 -19.09
N SER A 281 3.84 12.65 -20.07
CA SER A 281 3.54 12.52 -21.51
C SER A 281 3.62 11.08 -22.01
N MET A 282 4.47 10.25 -21.40
CA MET A 282 4.58 8.80 -21.66
C MET A 282 3.56 8.04 -20.82
N VAL A 283 2.28 8.31 -21.08
CA VAL A 283 1.20 7.67 -20.32
C VAL A 283 1.01 6.25 -20.85
N ASN A 284 1.75 5.30 -20.26
CA ASN A 284 1.52 3.88 -20.46
C ASN A 284 0.24 3.40 -19.75
N ALA A 285 -0.32 4.17 -18.80
CA ALA A 285 -1.58 3.82 -18.15
C ALA A 285 -2.54 5.01 -18.03
N SER A 286 -3.77 4.82 -18.52
CA SER A 286 -4.81 5.83 -18.74
C SER A 286 -4.84 7.02 -17.78
N LYS A 287 -4.86 8.24 -18.35
CA LYS A 287 -5.45 9.43 -17.70
C LYS A 287 -6.94 9.24 -17.49
#